data_AF-A0A7K1CI87-F1
#
_entry.id   AF-A0A7K1CI87-F1
#
_cell.length_a   1.000
_cell.length_b   1.000
_cell.length_c   1.000
_cell.angle_alpha   90.00
_cell.angle_beta   90.00
_cell.angle_gamma   90.00
#
_symmetry.space_group_name_H-M   'P 1'
#
loop_
_entity.id
_entity.type
_entity.pdbx_description
1 polymer ?
#
loop_
_entity_poly.entity_id
_entity_poly.type
_entity_poly.pdbx_seq_one_letter_code
_entity_poly.pdbx_strand_id
1 'polypeptide(L)'
;RYTRLHEHQQAISLGVNQRSIGTNHRALVSEVEGRRDAARSRLTGKTEDFRLVHFDATSEARPGDFVDLTITDASAHYLIGNETAHIKTRGGDAFASSLAQATPQPLLLGIPTVK
;
A
#
# COMPACT_ATOMS: atom_id res chain seq x y z
N ARG A 1 -32.49 -5.01 -5.78
CA ARG A 1 -32.12 -5.87 -4.61
C ARG A 1 -30.63 -5.82 -4.32
N TYR A 2 -29.76 -6.10 -5.31
CA TYR A 2 -28.31 -6.02 -5.15
C TYR A 2 -27.81 -4.66 -4.62
N THR A 3 -28.16 -3.55 -5.27
CA THR A 3 -27.70 -2.20 -4.88
C THR A 3 -27.98 -1.87 -3.42
N ARG A 4 -29.21 -2.13 -2.95
CA ARG A 4 -29.62 -1.89 -1.56
C ARG A 4 -28.82 -2.74 -0.57
N LEU A 5 -28.56 -4.01 -0.88
CA LEU A 5 -27.73 -4.88 -0.03
C LEU A 5 -26.28 -4.39 -0.02
N HIS A 6 -25.76 -4.02 -1.19
CA HIS A 6 -24.41 -3.50 -1.32
C HIS A 6 -24.23 -2.21 -0.51
N GLU A 7 -25.12 -1.23 -0.63
CA GLU A 7 -25.11 0.00 0.16
C GLU A 7 -25.17 -0.28 1.66
N HIS A 8 -25.99 -1.24 2.09
CA HIS A 8 -26.08 -1.63 3.49
C HIS A 8 -24.76 -2.23 4.00
N GLN A 9 -24.17 -3.15 3.23
CA GLN A 9 -22.87 -3.74 3.57
C GLN A 9 -21.76 -2.67 3.59
N GLN A 10 -21.78 -1.72 2.65
CA GLN A 10 -20.83 -0.60 2.59
C GLN A 10 -20.91 0.27 3.85
N ALA A 11 -22.13 0.57 4.32
CA ALA A 11 -22.34 1.33 5.55
C ALA A 11 -21.80 0.59 6.78
N ILE A 12 -21.97 -0.74 6.85
CA ILE A 12 -21.41 -1.56 7.93
C ILE A 12 -19.88 -1.50 7.92
N SER A 13 -19.25 -1.77 6.77
CA SER A 13 -17.78 -1.74 6.66
C SER A 13 -17.22 -0.35 6.99
N LEU A 14 -17.88 0.71 6.53
CA LEU A 14 -17.51 2.09 6.88
C LEU A 14 -17.59 2.32 8.39
N GLY A 15 -18.70 1.94 9.03
CA GLY A 15 -18.87 2.10 10.48
C GLY A 15 -17.86 1.29 11.31
N VAL A 16 -17.35 0.17 10.79
CA VAL A 16 -16.24 -0.58 11.40
C VAL A 16 -14.93 0.20 11.29
N ASN A 17 -14.61 0.72 10.10
CA ASN A 17 -13.37 1.43 9.85
C ASN A 17 -13.33 2.81 10.54
N GLN A 18 -14.46 3.50 10.68
CA GLN A 18 -14.55 4.77 11.40
C GLN A 18 -14.11 4.67 12.86
N ARG A 19 -14.22 3.49 13.49
CA ARG A 19 -13.73 3.28 14.87
C ARG A 19 -12.20 3.31 14.99
N SER A 20 -11.48 3.23 13.87
CA SER A 20 -10.03 3.38 13.84
C SER A 20 -9.58 4.83 13.72
N ILE A 21 -10.48 5.79 13.46
CA ILE A 21 -10.08 7.20 13.34
C ILE A 21 -9.56 7.69 14.70
N GLY A 22 -8.37 8.30 14.70
CA GLY A 22 -7.67 8.77 15.89
C GLY A 22 -6.84 7.70 16.62
N THR A 23 -6.86 6.44 16.17
CA THR A 23 -6.00 5.39 16.73
C THR A 23 -4.71 5.24 15.91
N ASN A 24 -3.68 4.71 16.57
CA ASN A 24 -2.40 4.41 15.93
C ASN A 24 -2.38 2.96 15.44
N HIS A 25 -1.94 2.76 14.21
CA HIS A 25 -1.79 1.45 13.60
C HIS A 25 -0.41 1.34 12.94
N ARG A 26 0.23 0.19 13.10
CA ARG A 26 1.40 -0.17 12.30
C ARG A 26 0.95 -0.82 11.00
N ALA A 27 1.62 -0.48 9.90
CA ALA A 27 1.39 -1.08 8.59
C ALA A 27 2.70 -1.47 7.90
N LEU A 28 2.68 -2.60 7.19
CA LEU A 28 3.73 -3.03 6.29
C LEU A 28 3.57 -2.30 4.95
N VAL A 29 4.59 -1.56 4.52
CA VAL A 29 4.57 -0.83 3.25
C VAL A 29 4.59 -1.83 2.09
N SER A 30 3.68 -1.64 1.14
CA SER A 30 3.55 -2.48 -0.05
C SER A 30 4.16 -1.77 -1.26
N GLU A 31 4.67 -2.55 -2.21
CA GLU A 31 5.04 -2.03 -3.53
C GLU A 31 3.78 -1.57 -4.28
N VAL A 32 3.88 -0.48 -5.04
CA VAL A 32 2.74 0.10 -5.75
C VAL A 32 2.36 -0.78 -6.95
N GLU A 33 1.43 -1.71 -6.76
CA GLU A 33 0.79 -2.42 -7.88
C GLU A 33 -0.46 -1.66 -8.34
N GLY A 34 -0.31 -0.69 -9.23
CA GLY A 34 -1.49 0.00 -9.77
C GLY A 34 -1.23 1.06 -10.82
N ARG A 35 -1.63 0.79 -12.06
CA ARG A 35 -1.60 1.73 -13.21
C ARG A 35 -2.58 2.93 -13.06
N ARG A 36 -3.30 3.06 -11.94
CA ARG A 36 -4.44 3.97 -11.75
C ARG A 36 -4.20 5.17 -10.85
N ASP A 37 -3.11 5.21 -10.07
CA ASP A 37 -2.95 6.21 -9.00
C ASP A 37 -1.83 7.25 -9.25
N ALA A 38 -1.45 7.46 -10.51
CA ALA A 38 -0.50 8.53 -10.86
C ALA A 38 -1.02 9.94 -10.49
N ALA A 39 -2.34 10.12 -10.37
CA ALA A 39 -2.95 11.41 -10.06
C ALA A 39 -2.93 11.78 -8.57
N ARG A 40 -2.68 10.82 -7.67
CA ARG A 40 -2.72 11.03 -6.23
C ARG A 40 -1.63 10.21 -5.58
N SER A 41 -0.40 10.73 -5.67
CA SER A 41 0.81 10.13 -5.10
C SER A 41 0.58 9.78 -3.63
N ARG A 42 0.16 8.54 -3.37
CA ARG A 42 -0.11 7.97 -2.04
C ARG A 42 0.58 6.64 -1.99
N LEU A 43 1.33 6.42 -0.92
CA LEU A 43 1.86 5.10 -0.61
C LEU A 43 0.77 4.26 0.05
N THR A 44 0.95 2.95 -0.03
CA THR A 44 0.00 1.98 0.52
C THR A 44 0.68 0.97 1.42
N GLY A 45 -0.08 0.51 2.41
CA GLY A 45 0.36 -0.55 3.29
C GLY A 45 -0.79 -1.41 3.78
N LYS A 46 -0.43 -2.49 4.48
CA LYS A 46 -1.35 -3.39 5.17
C LYS A 46 -1.13 -3.26 6.67
N THR A 47 -2.18 -2.90 7.41
CA THR A 47 -2.14 -2.87 8.87
C THR A 47 -2.01 -4.29 9.45
N GLU A 48 -1.65 -4.39 10.73
CA GLU A 48 -1.55 -5.67 11.45
C GLU A 48 -2.88 -6.47 11.45
N ASP A 49 -4.02 -5.78 11.35
CA ASP A 49 -5.35 -6.38 11.19
C ASP A 49 -5.79 -6.51 9.72
N PHE A 50 -4.83 -6.48 8.78
CA PHE A 50 -4.99 -6.72 7.35
C PHE A 50 -5.85 -5.71 6.58
N ARG A 51 -6.01 -4.48 7.08
CA ARG A 51 -6.69 -3.40 6.34
C ARG A 51 -5.72 -2.69 5.40
N LEU A 52 -6.23 -2.29 4.24
CA LEU A 52 -5.50 -1.39 3.33
C LEU A 52 -5.47 0.01 3.94
N VAL A 53 -4.29 0.62 4.00
CA VAL A 53 -4.12 2.01 4.44
C VAL A 53 -3.35 2.80 3.40
N HIS A 54 -3.83 4.00 3.11
CA HIS A 54 -3.15 4.99 2.28
C HIS A 54 -2.50 6.05 3.17
N PHE A 55 -1.30 6.48 2.81
CA PHE A 55 -0.59 7.55 3.48
C PHE A 55 0.23 8.37 2.48
N ASP A 56 0.85 9.45 2.96
CA ASP A 56 1.54 10.42 2.11
C ASP A 56 2.72 9.79 1.35
N ALA A 57 2.90 10.16 0.08
CA ALA A 57 3.99 9.64 -0.74
C ALA A 57 5.34 10.33 -0.52
N THR A 58 5.40 11.35 0.34
CA THR A 58 6.65 11.94 0.82
C THR A 58 7.35 11.08 1.88
N SER A 59 6.74 9.97 2.32
CA SER A 59 7.39 9.00 3.19
C SER A 59 8.70 8.48 2.59
N GLU A 60 9.71 8.33 3.43
CA GLU A 60 10.97 7.67 3.07
C GLU A 60 10.91 6.14 3.24
N ALA A 61 9.78 5.60 3.70
CA ALA A 61 9.61 4.17 3.92
C ALA A 61 9.60 3.39 2.60
N ARG A 62 10.37 2.31 2.55
CA ARG A 62 10.47 1.45 1.36
C ARG A 62 9.45 0.32 1.45
N PRO A 63 8.97 -0.23 0.32
CA PRO A 63 8.26 -1.52 0.33
C PRO A 63 9.00 -2.57 1.18
N GLY A 64 8.28 -3.15 2.13
CA GLY A 64 8.84 -4.07 3.13
C GLY A 64 9.22 -3.43 4.48
N ASP A 65 9.37 -2.10 4.57
CA ASP A 65 9.51 -1.39 5.84
C ASP A 65 8.14 -1.32 6.58
N PHE A 66 8.17 -1.04 7.89
CA PHE A 66 6.95 -0.74 8.65
C PHE A 66 6.77 0.77 8.80
N VAL A 67 5.52 1.24 8.80
CA VAL A 67 5.14 2.62 9.12
C VAL A 67 4.15 2.62 10.28
N ASP A 68 4.37 3.49 11.25
CA ASP A 68 3.41 3.77 12.33
C ASP A 68 2.55 4.99 11.90
N LEU A 69 1.24 4.77 11.82
CA LEU A 69 0.26 5.69 11.24
C LEU A 69 -0.78 6.10 12.27
N THR A 70 -1.09 7.39 12.35
CA THR A 70 -2.33 7.87 12.99
C THR A 70 -3.42 7.94 11.93
N ILE A 71 -4.51 7.20 12.12
CA ILE A 71 -5.60 7.16 11.14
C ILE A 71 -6.42 8.45 11.23
N THR A 72 -6.59 9.11 10.08
CA THR A 72 -7.26 10.41 9.96
C THR A 72 -8.62 10.31 9.28
N ASP A 73 -8.81 9.30 8.42
CA ASP A 73 -10.07 9.10 7.71
C ASP A 73 -10.28 7.63 7.34
N ALA A 74 -11.52 7.27 7.00
CA ALA A 74 -11.93 5.91 6.72
C ALA A 74 -12.90 5.83 5.52
N SER A 75 -12.70 4.81 4.69
CA SER A 75 -13.63 4.35 3.67
C SER A 75 -14.19 2.98 4.06
N ALA A 76 -15.21 2.50 3.34
CA ALA A 76 -15.70 1.13 3.50
C ALA A 76 -14.61 0.06 3.23
N HIS A 77 -13.56 0.40 2.47
CA HIS A 77 -12.57 -0.57 1.98
C HIS A 77 -11.12 -0.29 2.38
N TYR A 78 -10.83 0.89 2.93
CA TYR A 78 -9.48 1.29 3.29
C TYR A 78 -9.50 2.37 4.38
N LEU A 79 -8.33 2.59 4.98
CA LEU A 79 -8.04 3.67 5.90
C LEU A 79 -7.15 4.72 5.22
N ILE A 80 -7.14 5.93 5.75
CA ILE A 80 -6.17 6.98 5.43
C ILE A 80 -5.50 7.38 6.73
N GLY A 81 -4.18 7.50 6.72
CA GLY A 81 -3.41 7.90 7.89
C GLY A 81 -2.23 8.80 7.56
N ASN A 82 -1.74 9.47 8.60
CA ASN A 82 -0.51 10.25 8.55
C ASN A 82 0.62 9.44 9.20
N GLU A 83 1.77 9.39 8.53
CA GLU A 83 2.97 8.79 9.09
C GLU A 83 3.46 9.57 10.32
N THR A 84 3.77 8.82 11.37
CA THR A 84 4.38 9.34 12.60
C THR A 84 5.82 8.86 12.77
N ALA A 85 6.11 7.66 12.28
CA ALA A 85 7.44 7.08 12.20
C ALA A 85 7.46 5.94 11.17
N HIS A 86 8.66 5.55 10.73
CA HIS A 86 8.87 4.30 10.02
C HIS A 86 10.05 3.53 10.59
N ILE A 87 10.03 2.21 10.39
CA ILE A 87 11.00 1.26 10.89
C ILE A 87 11.58 0.53 9.67
N LYS A 88 12.88 0.73 9.44
CA LYS A 88 13.61 0.02 8.39
C LYS A 88 13.69 -1.47 8.70
N THR A 89 13.48 -2.30 7.69
CA THR A 89 13.56 -3.75 7.81
C THR A 89 14.47 -4.36 6.76
N ARG A 90 14.80 -5.64 6.98
CA ARG A 90 15.47 -6.48 5.98
C ARG A 90 14.65 -6.63 4.68
N GLY A 91 13.32 -6.51 4.77
CA GLY A 91 12.43 -6.52 3.60
C GLY A 91 12.65 -5.27 2.75
N GLY A 92 12.70 -4.09 3.38
CA GLY A 92 13.04 -2.84 2.70
C GLY A 92 14.44 -2.82 2.10
N ASP A 93 15.42 -3.45 2.77
CA ASP A 93 16.77 -3.59 2.24
C ASP A 93 16.83 -4.53 1.02
N ALA A 94 16.09 -5.63 1.07
CA ALA A 94 15.98 -6.55 -0.06
C ALA A 94 15.30 -5.88 -1.28
N PHE A 95 14.26 -5.09 -1.04
CA PHE A 95 13.60 -4.30 -2.09
C PHE A 95 14.54 -3.25 -2.70
N ALA A 96 15.26 -2.48 -1.87
CA ALA A 96 16.24 -1.52 -2.38
C ALA A 96 17.35 -2.19 -3.20
N SER A 97 17.78 -3.38 -2.78
CA SER A 97 18.79 -4.17 -3.48
C SER A 97 18.28 -4.70 -4.82
N SER A 98 17.02 -5.13 -4.92
CA SER A 98 16.45 -5.64 -6.17
C SER A 98 16.34 -4.54 -7.23
N LEU A 99 15.97 -3.32 -6.83
CA LEU A 99 15.97 -2.14 -7.72
C LEU A 99 17.37 -1.81 -8.25
N ALA A 100 18.40 -1.90 -7.40
CA ALA A 100 19.78 -1.66 -7.81
C ALA A 100 20.32 -2.75 -8.76
N GLN A 101 19.82 -3.98 -8.65
CA GLN A 101 20.20 -5.11 -9.50
C GLN A 101 19.35 -5.24 -10.78
N ALA A 102 18.34 -4.38 -10.99
CA ALA A 102 17.47 -4.37 -12.15
C ALA A 102 18.16 -3.88 -13.44
N THR A 103 19.44 -4.20 -13.63
CA THR A 103 20.09 -4.14 -14.94
C THR A 103 19.50 -5.27 -15.78
N PRO A 104 18.87 -4.99 -16.94
CA PRO A 104 18.31 -6.04 -17.78
C PRO A 104 19.45 -6.94 -18.26
N GLN A 105 19.57 -8.13 -17.65
CA GLN A 105 20.37 -9.19 -18.24
C GLN A 105 19.58 -9.73 -19.43
N PRO A 106 20.10 -9.61 -20.66
CA PRO A 106 19.41 -10.15 -21.83
C PRO A 106 19.37 -11.68 -21.68
N LEU A 107 18.19 -12.19 -21.34
CA LEU A 107 17.89 -13.60 -21.51
C LEU A 107 17.82 -13.85 -23.02
N LEU A 108 18.82 -14.57 -23.55
CA LEU A 108 18.82 -15.04 -24.94
C LEU A 108 17.66 -16.03 -25.11
N LEU A 109 16.53 -15.56 -25.63
CA LEU A 109 15.32 -16.35 -25.88
C LEU A 109 15.44 -17.31 -27.09
N GLY A 110 16.63 -17.41 -27.71
CA GLY A 110 16.86 -18.26 -28.89
C GLY A 110 16.04 -17.90 -30.13
N ILE A 111 15.34 -16.76 -30.11
CA ILE A 111 14.49 -16.30 -31.21
C ILE A 111 15.37 -15.74 -32.35
N PRO A 112 15.24 -16.28 -33.57
CA PRO A 112 15.97 -15.76 -34.73
C PRO A 112 15.48 -14.35 -35.08
N THR A 113 16.42 -13.42 -35.27
CA THR A 113 16.11 -12.08 -35.77
C THR A 113 15.75 -12.15 -37.25
N VAL A 114 14.55 -11.72 -37.60
CA VAL A 114 14.16 -11.53 -39.00
C VAL A 114 14.98 -10.36 -39.55
N LYS A 115 15.66 -10.56 -40.68
CA LYS A 115 16.36 -9.50 -41.42
C LYS A 115 15.39 -8.73 -42.30
#